data_AF-A0A6J1NM50-F1
#
_entry.id   AF-A0A6J1NM50-F1
#
_cell.length_a   1.000
_cell.length_b   1.000
_cell.length_c   1.000
_cell.angle_alpha   90.00
_cell.angle_beta   90.00
_cell.angle_gamma   90.00
#
_symmetry.space_group_name_H-M   'P 1'
#
loop_
_entity.id
_entity.type
_entity.pdbx_description
1 polymer ?
#
loop_
_entity_poly.entity_id
_entity_poly.type
_entity_poly.pdbx_seq_one_letter_code
_entity_poly.pdbx_strand_id
1 'polypeptide(L)'
;MSGNQTISEKELLDAIKNLLRKSGHLNKFQAEMRAKVIEILQERQASQNTGSKSPGPPKPTNEVLLINELVKEYLEWNGYLYTASVMTSEAAMPEEKKTRVELCAEVGVKDDEKSSALPLLSNIVAAYTERIKRKINKVKKDNH
;
A
#
# COMPACT_ATOMS: atom_id res chain seq x y z
N MET A 1 49.48 5.30 18.35
CA MET A 1 49.13 3.88 18.54
C MET A 1 47.66 3.73 18.20
N SER A 2 47.34 3.56 16.91
CA SER A 2 45.95 3.39 16.47
C SER A 2 45.54 1.97 16.79
N GLY A 3 44.70 1.82 17.82
CA GLY A 3 44.14 0.53 18.19
C GLY A 3 43.23 0.05 17.06
N ASN A 4 43.66 -0.98 16.34
CA ASN A 4 42.80 -1.74 15.45
C ASN A 4 41.75 -2.44 16.31
N GLN A 5 40.57 -1.83 16.43
CA GLN A 5 39.44 -2.40 17.12
C GLN A 5 38.96 -3.58 16.27
N THR A 6 39.25 -4.80 16.73
CA THR A 6 38.79 -6.02 16.07
C THR A 6 37.27 -6.06 16.17
N ILE A 7 36.60 -5.73 15.08
CA ILE A 7 35.14 -5.85 14.96
C ILE A 7 34.76 -7.29 15.26
N SER A 8 33.88 -7.48 16.23
CA SER A 8 33.39 -8.81 16.59
C SER A 8 32.61 -9.42 15.43
N GLU A 9 32.68 -10.74 15.24
CA GLU A 9 31.88 -11.45 14.23
C GLU A 9 30.40 -11.08 14.33
N LYS A 10 29.89 -10.91 15.56
CA LYS A 10 28.51 -10.47 15.82
C LYS A 10 28.24 -9.06 15.29
N GLU A 11 29.16 -8.13 15.52
CA GLU A 11 29.03 -6.74 15.05
C GLU A 11 29.06 -6.67 13.52
N LEU A 12 29.89 -7.50 12.88
CA LEU A 12 29.92 -7.62 11.43
C LEU A 12 28.58 -8.18 10.90
N LEU A 13 28.06 -9.23 11.53
CA LEU A 13 26.79 -9.84 11.15
C LEU A 13 25.61 -8.87 11.32
N ASP A 14 25.61 -8.07 12.38
CA ASP A 14 24.60 -7.04 12.60
C ASP A 14 24.74 -5.88 11.62
N ALA A 15 25.96 -5.47 11.26
CA ALA A 15 26.21 -4.47 10.22
C ALA A 15 25.68 -4.94 8.84
N ILE A 16 25.93 -6.20 8.47
CA ILE A 16 25.41 -6.80 7.23
C ILE A 16 23.87 -6.85 7.24
N LYS A 17 23.25 -7.30 8.34
CA LYS A 17 21.78 -7.28 8.49
C LYS A 17 21.22 -5.87 8.33
N ASN A 18 21.88 -4.87 8.93
CA ASN A 18 21.47 -3.47 8.83
C ASN A 18 21.61 -2.93 7.39
N LEU A 19 22.66 -3.31 6.66
CA LEU A 19 22.82 -2.97 5.24
C LEU A 19 21.75 -3.63 4.36
N LEU A 20 21.45 -4.91 4.59
CA LEU A 20 20.38 -5.63 3.89
C LEU A 20 19.00 -5.05 4.22
N ARG A 21 18.79 -4.57 5.44
CA ARG A 21 17.55 -3.88 5.83
C ARG A 21 17.45 -2.50 5.17
N LYS A 22 18.54 -1.71 5.17
CA LYS A 22 18.59 -0.39 4.52
C LYS A 22 18.41 -0.46 3.01
N SER A 23 18.98 -1.48 2.36
CA SER A 23 18.83 -1.73 0.93
C SER A 23 17.51 -2.42 0.56
N GLY A 24 16.68 -2.80 1.54
CA GLY A 24 15.36 -3.40 1.31
C GLY A 24 15.32 -4.90 1.09
N HIS A 25 16.46 -5.52 0.79
CA HIS A 25 16.55 -6.96 0.49
C HIS A 25 16.04 -7.84 1.63
N LEU A 26 16.36 -7.47 2.89
CA LEU A 26 15.89 -8.24 4.06
C LEU A 26 14.38 -8.15 4.23
N ASN A 27 13.79 -6.99 3.95
CA ASN A 27 12.35 -6.79 4.07
C ASN A 27 11.60 -7.49 2.93
N LYS A 28 12.15 -7.48 1.70
CA LYS A 28 11.62 -8.25 0.57
C LYS A 28 11.59 -9.74 0.88
N PHE A 29 12.69 -10.29 1.37
CA PHE A 29 12.75 -11.69 1.78
C PHE A 29 11.74 -12.03 2.89
N GLN A 30 11.59 -11.15 3.89
CA GLN A 30 10.58 -11.32 4.93
C GLN A 30 9.15 -11.26 4.38
N ALA A 31 8.87 -10.38 3.41
CA ALA A 31 7.56 -10.28 2.78
C ALA A 31 7.24 -11.52 1.94
N GLU A 32 8.18 -11.99 1.12
CA GLU A 32 8.06 -13.24 0.36
C GLU A 32 7.83 -14.44 1.29
N MET A 33 8.57 -14.51 2.41
CA MET A 33 8.38 -15.55 3.42
C MET A 33 6.99 -15.47 4.05
N ARG A 34 6.52 -14.27 4.43
CA ARG A 34 5.16 -14.06 4.97
C ARG A 34 4.09 -14.49 3.98
N ALA A 35 4.23 -14.11 2.72
CA ALA A 35 3.31 -14.50 1.65
C ALA A 35 3.26 -16.02 1.49
N LYS A 36 4.42 -16.69 1.44
CA LYS A 36 4.49 -18.16 1.34
C LYS A 36 3.89 -18.87 2.54
N VAL A 37 4.10 -18.35 3.75
CA VAL A 37 3.48 -18.89 4.97
C VAL A 37 1.96 -18.75 4.91
N ILE A 38 1.46 -17.58 4.50
CA ILE A 38 0.02 -17.35 4.35
C ILE A 38 -0.59 -18.30 3.32
N GLU A 39 0.05 -18.47 2.17
CA GLU A 39 -0.37 -19.41 1.12
C GLU A 39 -0.49 -20.85 1.66
N ILE A 40 0.55 -21.33 2.36
CA ILE A 40 0.55 -22.68 2.96
C ILE A 40 -0.55 -22.84 4.01
N LEU A 41 -0.78 -21.80 4.84
CA LEU A 41 -1.84 -21.83 5.83
C LEU A 41 -3.23 -21.86 5.18
N GLN A 42 -3.42 -21.12 4.08
CA GLN A 42 -4.67 -21.11 3.32
C GLN A 42 -4.92 -22.46 2.62
N GLU A 43 -3.90 -23.06 2.01
CA GLU A 43 -4.01 -24.37 1.35
C GLU A 43 -4.40 -25.48 2.34
N ARG A 44 -3.79 -25.51 3.54
CA ARG A 44 -4.18 -26.45 4.59
C ARG A 44 -5.59 -26.21 5.11
N GLN A 45 -6.03 -24.96 5.21
CA GLN A 45 -7.40 -24.64 5.63
C GLN A 45 -8.43 -25.01 4.55
N ALA A 46 -8.08 -24.89 3.27
CA ALA A 46 -8.92 -25.30 2.15
C ALA A 46 -9.04 -26.84 2.08
N SER A 47 -7.96 -27.58 2.36
CA SER A 47 -7.98 -29.05 2.34
C SER A 47 -8.72 -29.68 3.53
N GLN A 48 -8.94 -28.92 4.62
CA GLN A 48 -9.62 -29.38 5.84
C GLN A 48 -11.13 -29.04 5.87
N ASN A 49 -11.63 -28.23 4.92
CA ASN A 49 -13.02 -27.79 4.87
C ASN A 49 -13.71 -28.21 3.56
N THR A 50 -14.13 -29.48 3.44
CA THR A 50 -14.92 -29.99 2.29
C THR A 50 -16.40 -29.58 2.33
N GLY A 51 -16.75 -28.37 2.79
CA GLY A 51 -18.16 -27.99 2.88
C GLY A 51 -18.49 -26.59 3.40
N SER A 52 -17.52 -25.74 3.73
CA SER A 52 -17.78 -24.37 4.18
C SER A 52 -16.97 -23.37 3.38
N LYS A 53 -17.60 -22.25 3.05
CA LYS A 53 -17.06 -21.10 2.32
C LYS A 53 -15.60 -20.83 2.73
N SER A 54 -14.74 -20.64 1.72
CA SER A 54 -13.33 -20.28 1.86
C SER A 54 -13.07 -19.30 3.03
N PRO A 55 -12.05 -19.53 3.87
CA PRO A 55 -11.71 -18.62 4.97
C PRO A 55 -10.87 -17.41 4.52
N GLY A 56 -10.58 -17.30 3.22
CA GLY A 56 -9.95 -16.10 2.66
C GLY A 56 -10.89 -14.89 2.78
N PRO A 57 -10.35 -13.66 2.88
CA PRO A 57 -11.17 -12.48 2.74
C PRO A 57 -11.99 -12.58 1.43
N PRO A 58 -13.26 -12.15 1.43
CA PRO A 58 -14.11 -12.22 0.25
C PRO A 58 -13.39 -11.53 -0.92
N LYS A 59 -13.57 -12.07 -2.14
CA LYS A 59 -12.98 -11.47 -3.35
C LYS A 59 -13.32 -9.97 -3.37
N PRO A 60 -12.31 -9.08 -3.47
CA PRO A 60 -12.56 -7.66 -3.38
C PRO A 60 -13.49 -7.23 -4.51
N THR A 61 -14.47 -6.39 -4.19
CA THR A 61 -15.33 -5.75 -5.19
C THR A 61 -14.51 -4.75 -6.00
N ASN A 62 -15.03 -4.33 -7.16
CA ASN A 62 -14.36 -3.31 -7.98
C ASN A 62 -14.10 -2.01 -7.20
N GLU A 63 -15.02 -1.62 -6.32
CA GLU A 63 -14.84 -0.46 -5.43
C GLU A 63 -13.69 -0.65 -4.46
N VAL A 64 -13.58 -1.82 -3.82
CA VAL A 64 -12.47 -2.15 -2.92
C VAL A 64 -11.14 -2.17 -3.68
N LEU A 65 -11.12 -2.74 -4.89
CA LEU A 65 -9.93 -2.72 -5.74
C LEU A 65 -9.52 -1.30 -6.12
N LEU A 66 -10.46 -0.44 -6.48
CA LEU A 66 -10.20 0.97 -6.76
C LEU A 66 -9.59 1.68 -5.54
N ILE A 67 -10.17 1.50 -4.36
CA ILE A 67 -9.62 2.06 -3.11
C ILE A 67 -8.20 1.55 -2.87
N ASN A 68 -7.98 0.24 -3.04
CA ASN A 68 -6.67 -0.36 -2.82
C ASN A 68 -5.61 0.16 -3.81
N GLU A 69 -5.96 0.36 -5.08
CA GLU A 69 -5.07 1.00 -6.07
C GLU A 69 -4.74 2.44 -5.70
N LEU A 70 -5.73 3.23 -5.24
CA LEU A 70 -5.49 4.60 -4.77
C LEU A 70 -4.58 4.65 -3.54
N VAL A 71 -4.75 3.71 -2.60
CA VAL A 71 -3.88 3.59 -1.42
C VAL A 71 -2.49 3.12 -1.84
N LYS A 72 -2.37 2.14 -2.73
CA LYS A 72 -1.08 1.66 -3.27
C LYS A 72 -0.31 2.81 -3.92
N GLU A 73 -0.94 3.60 -4.78
CA GLU A 73 -0.34 4.79 -5.41
C GLU A 73 0.14 5.79 -4.35
N TYR A 74 -0.69 6.08 -3.33
CA TYR A 74 -0.31 6.96 -2.23
C TYR A 74 0.90 6.45 -1.45
N LEU A 75 0.92 5.15 -1.12
CA LEU A 75 2.02 4.53 -0.40
C LEU A 75 3.31 4.60 -1.22
N GLU A 76 3.24 4.28 -2.51
CA GLU A 76 4.40 4.31 -3.41
C GLU A 76 4.95 5.74 -3.58
N TRP A 77 4.07 6.73 -3.78
CA TRP A 77 4.47 8.13 -3.92
C TRP A 77 5.18 8.66 -2.67
N ASN A 78 4.73 8.27 -1.47
CA ASN A 78 5.38 8.64 -0.21
C ASN A 78 6.63 7.79 0.13
N GLY A 79 7.00 6.83 -0.73
CA GLY A 79 8.17 5.97 -0.53
C GLY A 79 7.93 4.78 0.43
N TYR A 80 6.69 4.47 0.77
CA TYR A 80 6.32 3.32 1.62
C TYR A 80 6.26 2.00 0.83
N LEU A 81 7.29 1.74 0.01
CA LEU A 81 7.31 0.67 -1.00
C LEU A 81 7.07 -0.74 -0.41
N TYR A 82 7.62 -1.01 0.78
CA TYR A 82 7.45 -2.31 1.44
C TYR A 82 6.01 -2.52 1.93
N THR A 83 5.40 -1.47 2.49
CA THR A 83 4.00 -1.52 2.94
C THR A 83 3.08 -1.72 1.75
N ALA A 84 3.33 -1.03 0.63
CA ALA A 84 2.58 -1.22 -0.62
C ALA A 84 2.68 -2.67 -1.13
N SER A 85 3.88 -3.27 -1.09
CA SER A 85 4.10 -4.66 -1.49
C SER A 85 3.32 -5.65 -0.61
N VAL A 86 3.43 -5.53 0.72
CA VAL A 86 2.71 -6.42 1.65
C VAL A 86 1.20 -6.27 1.48
N MET A 87 0.70 -5.03 1.40
CA MET A 87 -0.72 -4.75 1.18
C MET A 87 -1.24 -5.37 -0.12
N THR A 88 -0.50 -5.23 -1.22
CA THR A 88 -0.89 -5.79 -2.54
C THR A 88 -1.09 -7.30 -2.45
N SER A 89 -0.18 -8.00 -1.75
CA SER A 89 -0.28 -9.45 -1.52
C SER A 89 -1.42 -9.83 -0.58
N GLU A 90 -1.59 -9.12 0.54
CA GLU A 90 -2.64 -9.38 1.53
C GLU A 90 -4.05 -9.14 0.95
N ALA A 91 -4.20 -8.10 0.14
CA ALA A 91 -5.46 -7.74 -0.50
C ALA A 91 -5.78 -8.57 -1.75
N ALA A 92 -4.91 -9.52 -2.12
CA ALA A 92 -5.03 -10.33 -3.34
C ALA A 92 -5.30 -9.46 -4.57
N MET A 93 -4.59 -8.32 -4.67
CA MET A 93 -4.73 -7.42 -5.81
C MET A 93 -4.17 -8.07 -7.09
N PRO A 94 -4.70 -7.70 -8.27
CA PRO A 94 -4.10 -8.10 -9.54
C PRO A 94 -2.62 -7.69 -9.63
N GLU A 95 -1.81 -8.51 -10.31
CA GLU A 95 -0.40 -8.16 -10.58
C GLU A 95 -0.30 -6.96 -11.53
N GLU A 96 -1.25 -6.84 -12.46
CA GLU A 96 -1.33 -5.70 -13.36
C GLU A 96 -1.84 -4.47 -12.61
N LYS A 97 -0.95 -3.49 -12.48
CA LYS A 97 -1.24 -2.21 -11.83
C LYS A 97 -2.03 -1.31 -12.77
N LYS A 98 -3.10 -0.69 -12.25
CA LYS A 98 -3.81 0.37 -12.99
C LYS A 98 -2.91 1.58 -13.20
N THR A 99 -2.90 2.09 -14.42
CA THR A 99 -2.27 3.36 -14.75
C THR A 99 -3.02 4.51 -14.09
N ARG A 100 -2.31 5.61 -13.85
CA ARG A 100 -2.93 6.81 -13.27
C ARG A 100 -4.06 7.38 -14.13
N VAL A 101 -3.96 7.24 -15.45
CA VAL A 101 -5.00 7.66 -16.41
C VAL A 101 -6.28 6.85 -16.20
N GLU A 102 -6.16 5.54 -16.04
CA GLU A 102 -7.31 4.66 -15.76
C GLU A 102 -7.96 4.98 -14.41
N LEU A 103 -7.15 5.20 -13.37
CA LEU A 103 -7.66 5.58 -12.05
C LEU A 103 -8.41 6.92 -12.12
N CYS A 104 -7.85 7.93 -12.81
CA CYS A 104 -8.50 9.23 -12.99
C CYS A 104 -9.85 9.12 -13.71
N ALA A 105 -9.92 8.28 -14.76
CA ALA A 105 -11.16 8.01 -15.47
C ALA A 105 -12.21 7.36 -14.57
N GLU A 106 -11.81 6.41 -13.72
CA GLU A 106 -12.70 5.70 -12.81
C GLU A 106 -13.20 6.56 -11.65
N VAL A 107 -12.36 7.45 -11.09
CA VAL A 107 -12.76 8.38 -10.02
C VAL A 107 -13.45 9.66 -10.52
N GLY A 108 -13.42 9.91 -11.83
CA GLY A 108 -14.01 11.10 -12.44
C GLY A 108 -13.24 12.40 -12.13
N VAL A 109 -11.93 12.32 -11.97
CA VAL A 109 -11.04 13.46 -11.70
C VAL A 109 -10.13 13.70 -12.91
N LYS A 110 -9.85 14.97 -13.22
CA LYS A 110 -8.86 15.32 -14.25
C LYS A 110 -7.48 15.44 -13.61
N ASP A 111 -6.49 14.81 -14.22
CA ASP A 111 -5.09 14.99 -13.86
C ASP A 111 -4.53 16.17 -14.65
N ASP A 112 -4.46 17.35 -14.00
CA ASP A 112 -3.77 18.53 -14.54
C ASP A 112 -2.34 18.62 -14.01
N GLU A 113 -1.51 19.54 -14.54
CA GLU A 113 -0.11 19.68 -14.14
C GLU A 113 0.08 19.84 -12.63
N LYS A 114 -0.84 20.53 -11.94
CA LYS A 114 -0.78 20.72 -10.48
C LYS A 114 -1.21 19.47 -9.72
N SER A 115 -2.21 18.76 -10.24
CA SER A 115 -2.74 17.52 -9.66
C SER A 115 -1.76 16.36 -9.81
N SER A 116 -1.00 16.32 -10.90
CA SER A 116 0.01 15.29 -11.18
C SER A 116 1.17 15.29 -10.18
N ALA A 117 1.39 16.41 -9.48
CA ALA A 117 2.46 16.56 -8.48
C ALA A 117 2.14 15.88 -7.13
N LEU A 118 0.91 15.40 -6.91
CA LEU A 118 0.47 14.75 -5.68
C LEU A 118 -0.21 13.41 -5.98
N PRO A 119 -0.28 12.48 -5.01
CA PRO A 119 -1.05 11.25 -5.16
C PRO A 119 -2.51 11.55 -5.47
N LEU A 120 -3.13 10.73 -6.32
CA LEU A 120 -4.53 10.93 -6.71
C LEU A 120 -5.47 10.91 -5.50
N LEU A 121 -5.21 10.05 -4.51
CA LEU A 121 -5.95 10.02 -3.25
C LEU A 121 -5.93 11.37 -2.52
N SER A 122 -4.79 12.07 -2.51
CA SER A 122 -4.67 13.41 -1.91
C SER A 122 -5.51 14.45 -2.65
N ASN A 123 -5.54 14.39 -3.99
CA ASN A 123 -6.37 15.29 -4.80
C ASN A 123 -7.86 15.06 -4.56
N ILE A 124 -8.29 13.80 -4.45
CA ILE A 124 -9.68 13.43 -4.16
C ILE A 124 -10.11 13.99 -2.79
N VAL A 125 -9.27 13.80 -1.75
CA VAL A 125 -9.55 14.32 -0.41
C VAL A 125 -9.65 15.84 -0.42
N ALA A 126 -8.69 16.53 -1.06
CA ALA A 126 -8.70 17.99 -1.16
C ALA A 126 -9.96 18.50 -1.86
N ALA A 127 -10.34 17.91 -3.01
CA ALA A 127 -11.53 18.27 -3.75
C ALA A 127 -12.82 18.09 -2.93
N TYR A 128 -12.91 16.97 -2.19
CA TYR A 128 -14.05 16.68 -1.32
C TYR A 128 -14.15 17.68 -0.15
N THR A 129 -13.03 17.94 0.54
CA THR A 129 -12.96 18.90 1.64
C THR A 129 -13.35 20.31 1.20
N GLU A 130 -12.85 20.79 0.05
CA GLU A 130 -13.22 22.11 -0.49
C GLU A 130 -14.69 22.18 -0.89
N ARG A 131 -15.28 21.09 -1.38
CA ARG A 131 -16.72 21.02 -1.66
C ARG A 131 -17.55 21.14 -0.37
N ILE A 132 -17.15 20.47 0.71
CA ILE A 132 -17.81 20.56 2.01
C ILE A 132 -17.74 21.98 2.57
N LYS A 133 -16.55 22.59 2.59
CA LYS A 133 -16.36 23.97 3.09
C LYS A 133 -17.27 24.95 2.35
N ARG A 134 -17.36 24.85 1.01
CA ARG A 134 -18.27 25.69 0.21
C ARG A 134 -19.74 25.52 0.58
N LYS A 135 -20.20 24.28 0.82
CA LYS A 135 -21.58 24.02 1.27
C LYS A 135 -21.86 24.64 2.63
N ILE A 136 -20.95 24.47 3.59
CA ILE A 136 -21.09 25.04 4.95
C ILE A 136 -21.15 26.58 4.87
N ASN A 137 -20.27 27.20 4.09
CA ASN A 137 -20.24 28.65 3.93
C ASN A 137 -21.51 29.19 3.26
N LYS A 138 -22.08 28.46 2.29
CA LYS A 138 -23.36 28.83 1.69
C LYS A 138 -24.50 28.81 2.70
N VAL A 139 -24.62 27.75 3.50
CA VAL A 139 -25.65 27.63 4.55
C VAL A 139 -25.54 28.75 5.58
N LYS A 140 -24.31 29.14 5.97
CA LYS A 140 -24.10 30.27 6.88
C LYS A 140 -24.56 31.62 6.29
N LYS A 141 -24.38 31.80 4.98
CA LYS A 141 -24.79 33.02 4.28
C LYS A 141 -26.31 33.09 4.09
N ASP A 142 -26.98 31.96 3.89
CA ASP A 142 -28.44 31.90 3.70
C ASP A 142 -29.23 32.04 5.02
N ASN A 143 -28.56 31.85 6.17
CA ASN A 143 -29.15 31.96 7.52
C ASN A 143 -28.89 33.31 8.22
N HIS A 144 -28.33 34.29 7.52
CA HIS A 144 -28.05 35.64 8.03
C HIS A 144 -28.63 36.69 7.08
#